data_AF-A0A6J0NX37-F1
#
_entry.id   AF-A0A6J0NX37-F1
#
_cell.length_a   1.000
_cell.length_b   1.000
_cell.length_c   1.000
_cell.angle_alpha   90.00
_cell.angle_beta   90.00
_cell.angle_gamma   90.00
#
_symmetry.space_group_name_H-M   'P 1'
#
loop_
_entity.id
_entity.type
_entity.pdbx_description
1 polymer ?
#
loop_
_entity_poly.entity_id
_entity_poly.type
_entity_poly.pdbx_seq_one_letter_code
_entity_poly.pdbx_strand_id
1 'polypeptide(L)'
;MYKKLRRERPLLTPDVIVTSVGTEISYGKSMVPDENWNRIMNNKWNREIVEEETSKFPELTLQAETEQMPHKLSFHVDKSKVQDVTKELYQRLEKRGLEIKIIFSGGKALDVLPKGGGKGQALAYLLNKLNTEGKLPLNTLVCGDSGNDTELFTIPNVYGVLVNNAQEELLEWYAENGKHNSNIIHASDRCASGIIEAIGHFKLGPNLSPRDVSDFLECKADNVNPGHEVVEFFLFYERWRRGEVENCEAYTESLKASCDPAGVFVHPSGAEKSLRDTIDEFGKYHGDKKDKKFRVWTDQVLATETTPGTWIVKLDKWEQTGNERKCCTTTVKFTSKENEGFVWDNVQQTWSDESEVKDDSNWII
;
A
#
# COMPACT_ATOMS: atom_id res chain seq x y z
N MET A 1 -13.14 -0.09 7.24
CA MET A 1 -12.52 -1.34 6.75
C MET A 1 -10.99 -1.31 6.78
N TYR A 2 -10.32 -0.41 6.05
CA TYR A 2 -8.86 -0.42 5.89
C TYR A 2 -8.04 -0.24 7.19
N LYS A 3 -8.47 0.62 8.12
CA LYS A 3 -7.84 0.74 9.46
C LYS A 3 -7.76 -0.59 10.22
N LYS A 4 -8.77 -1.46 10.08
CA LYS A 4 -8.77 -2.80 10.69
C LYS A 4 -7.73 -3.71 10.02
N LEU A 5 -7.67 -3.71 8.69
CA LEU A 5 -6.66 -4.46 7.92
C LEU A 5 -5.23 -4.06 8.29
N ARG A 6 -4.96 -2.75 8.46
CA ARG A 6 -3.64 -2.26 8.92
C ARG A 6 -3.28 -2.74 10.32
N ARG A 7 -4.24 -3.03 11.21
CA ARG A 7 -3.96 -3.65 12.51
C ARG A 7 -3.59 -5.12 12.38
N GLU A 8 -4.20 -5.82 11.44
CA GLU A 8 -3.95 -7.25 11.22
C GLU A 8 -2.67 -7.52 10.42
N ARG A 9 -2.31 -6.63 9.48
CA ARG A 9 -1.18 -6.78 8.55
C ARG A 9 -0.35 -5.49 8.47
N PRO A 10 0.99 -5.57 8.33
CA PRO A 10 1.86 -4.40 8.18
C PRO A 10 1.75 -3.83 6.75
N LEU A 11 0.64 -3.15 6.47
CA LEU A 11 0.39 -2.47 5.21
C LEU A 11 0.78 -0.99 5.31
N LEU A 12 1.44 -0.48 4.27
CA LEU A 12 1.75 0.93 4.11
C LEU A 12 0.48 1.75 3.96
N THR A 13 0.46 2.95 4.53
CA THR A 13 -0.64 3.90 4.37
C THR A 13 -0.63 4.46 2.95
N PRO A 14 -1.70 4.26 2.15
CA PRO A 14 -1.82 4.86 0.84
C PRO A 14 -2.39 6.29 0.93
N ASP A 15 -2.12 7.10 -0.09
CA ASP A 15 -2.66 8.47 -0.20
C ASP A 15 -4.18 8.48 -0.48
N VAL A 16 -4.65 7.50 -1.25
CA VAL A 16 -6.06 7.33 -1.63
C VAL A 16 -6.48 5.89 -1.41
N ILE A 17 -7.67 5.70 -0.87
CA ILE A 17 -8.19 4.40 -0.45
C ILE A 17 -9.51 4.18 -1.15
N VAL A 18 -9.52 3.18 -2.03
CA VAL A 18 -10.70 2.75 -2.76
C VAL A 18 -11.16 1.42 -2.16
N THR A 19 -12.29 1.42 -1.46
CA THR A 19 -12.82 0.23 -0.77
C THR A 19 -14.15 -0.21 -1.36
N SER A 20 -14.64 -1.35 -0.89
CA SER A 20 -16.01 -1.80 -1.17
C SER A 20 -16.28 -1.90 -2.69
N VAL A 21 -15.31 -2.49 -3.42
CA VAL A 21 -15.34 -2.65 -4.88
C VAL A 21 -15.49 -1.32 -5.63
N GLY A 22 -14.88 -0.25 -5.10
CA GLY A 22 -14.91 1.07 -5.71
C GLY A 22 -16.12 1.92 -5.31
N THR A 23 -16.94 1.50 -4.35
CA THR A 23 -18.08 2.32 -3.89
C THR A 23 -17.72 3.32 -2.80
N GLU A 24 -16.50 3.27 -2.27
CA GLU A 24 -16.03 4.21 -1.26
C GLU A 24 -14.64 4.72 -1.65
N ILE A 25 -14.44 6.03 -1.52
CA ILE A 25 -13.14 6.69 -1.69
C ILE A 25 -12.84 7.47 -0.42
N SER A 26 -11.61 7.36 0.08
CA SER A 26 -11.14 8.12 1.24
C SER A 26 -9.68 8.55 1.07
N TYR A 27 -9.29 9.63 1.76
CA TYR A 27 -7.98 10.26 1.58
C TYR A 27 -7.13 10.26 2.85
N GLY A 28 -5.84 9.97 2.65
CA GLY A 28 -4.76 10.06 3.61
C GLY A 28 -4.93 9.18 4.85
N LYS A 29 -4.03 9.36 5.82
CA LYS A 29 -4.00 8.64 7.10
C LYS A 29 -5.31 8.73 7.88
N SER A 30 -5.97 9.89 7.85
CA SER A 30 -7.24 10.13 8.55
C SER A 30 -8.42 9.39 7.93
N MET A 31 -8.30 8.91 6.68
CA MET A 31 -9.38 8.26 5.91
C MET A 31 -10.57 9.20 5.70
N VAL A 32 -10.33 10.44 5.29
CA VAL A 32 -11.41 11.42 5.06
C VAL A 32 -12.23 10.98 3.84
N PRO A 33 -13.55 10.70 3.97
CA PRO A 33 -14.37 10.28 2.83
C PRO A 33 -14.45 11.34 1.71
N ASP A 34 -14.58 10.88 0.47
CA ASP A 34 -14.94 11.76 -0.64
C ASP A 34 -16.46 11.95 -0.72
N GLU A 35 -16.94 13.12 -0.28
CA GLU A 35 -18.37 13.45 -0.29
C GLU A 35 -18.98 13.56 -1.70
N ASN A 36 -18.17 13.94 -2.71
CA ASN A 36 -18.65 13.99 -4.09
C ASN A 36 -18.83 12.58 -4.63
N TRP A 37 -17.90 11.66 -4.37
CA TRP A 37 -18.05 10.25 -4.72
C TRP A 37 -19.26 9.62 -4.04
N ASN A 38 -19.45 9.87 -2.74
CA ASN A 38 -20.62 9.40 -1.99
C ASN A 38 -21.93 9.87 -2.65
N ARG A 39 -22.02 11.14 -3.06
CA ARG A 39 -23.17 11.66 -3.81
C ARG A 39 -23.39 10.94 -5.15
N ILE A 40 -22.33 10.60 -5.88
CA ILE A 40 -22.42 9.82 -7.12
C ILE A 40 -22.99 8.41 -6.82
N MET A 41 -22.52 7.77 -5.75
CA MET A 41 -23.01 6.44 -5.35
C MET A 41 -24.48 6.43 -4.91
N ASN A 42 -24.99 7.56 -4.38
CA ASN A 42 -26.40 7.69 -4.02
C ASN A 42 -27.33 7.89 -5.22
N ASN A 43 -26.81 8.21 -6.41
CA ASN A 43 -27.64 8.47 -7.57
C ASN A 43 -28.34 7.19 -8.06
N LYS A 44 -29.68 7.20 -8.05
CA LYS A 44 -30.53 6.06 -8.44
C LYS A 44 -30.15 4.75 -7.74
N TRP A 45 -29.74 4.86 -6.49
CA TRP A 45 -29.45 3.75 -5.60
C TRP A 45 -30.40 3.79 -4.40
N ASN A 46 -30.97 2.64 -4.06
CA ASN A 46 -31.69 2.44 -2.81
C ASN A 46 -31.41 1.02 -2.32
N ARG A 47 -30.60 0.91 -1.27
CA ARG A 47 -30.15 -0.37 -0.74
C ARG A 47 -31.30 -1.26 -0.28
N GLU A 48 -32.32 -0.70 0.37
CA GLU A 48 -33.47 -1.47 0.90
C GLU A 48 -34.26 -2.15 -0.23
N ILE A 49 -34.44 -1.46 -1.36
CA ILE A 49 -35.08 -2.04 -2.53
C ILE A 49 -34.22 -3.16 -3.13
N VAL A 50 -32.89 -3.00 -3.14
CA VAL A 50 -31.99 -4.05 -3.63
C VAL A 50 -32.03 -5.27 -2.70
N GLU A 51 -32.02 -5.07 -1.39
CA GLU A 51 -32.20 -6.15 -0.39
C GLU A 51 -33.54 -6.87 -0.59
N GLU A 52 -34.65 -6.14 -0.77
CA GLU A 52 -35.98 -6.70 -1.02
C GLU A 52 -36.03 -7.54 -2.30
N GLU A 53 -35.46 -7.06 -3.41
CA GLU A 53 -35.48 -7.80 -4.67
C GLU A 53 -34.53 -9.00 -4.64
N THR A 54 -33.33 -8.86 -4.06
CA THR A 54 -32.35 -9.94 -3.97
C THR A 54 -32.80 -11.07 -3.04
N SER A 55 -33.56 -10.78 -1.98
CA SER A 55 -34.11 -11.82 -1.10
C SER A 55 -35.12 -12.76 -1.78
N LYS A 56 -35.60 -12.39 -2.97
CA LYS A 56 -36.53 -13.20 -3.78
C LYS A 56 -35.81 -14.26 -4.64
N PHE A 57 -34.48 -14.27 -4.65
CA PHE A 57 -33.65 -15.20 -5.43
C PHE A 57 -33.11 -16.32 -4.52
N PRO A 58 -33.61 -17.56 -4.62
CA PRO A 58 -33.10 -18.68 -3.83
C PRO A 58 -31.64 -19.05 -4.17
N GLU A 59 -31.12 -18.62 -5.32
CA GLU A 59 -29.74 -18.84 -5.75
C GLU A 59 -28.73 -17.93 -5.03
N LEU A 60 -29.19 -16.84 -4.40
CA LEU A 60 -28.34 -15.86 -3.74
C LEU A 60 -28.28 -16.13 -2.23
N THR A 61 -27.07 -16.37 -1.72
CA THR A 61 -26.82 -16.47 -0.27
C THR A 61 -26.05 -15.25 0.19
N LEU A 62 -26.56 -14.47 1.15
CA LEU A 62 -25.84 -13.31 1.68
C LEU A 62 -24.45 -13.69 2.22
N GLN A 63 -23.45 -12.86 1.92
CA GLN A 63 -22.15 -12.93 2.57
C GLN A 63 -22.23 -12.38 4.00
N ALA A 64 -21.14 -12.52 4.77
CA ALA A 64 -21.05 -12.01 6.13
C ALA A 64 -21.41 -10.51 6.22
N GLU A 65 -21.94 -10.08 7.36
CA GLU A 65 -22.34 -8.69 7.60
C GLU A 65 -21.20 -7.69 7.33
N THR A 66 -19.95 -8.09 7.60
CA THR A 66 -18.75 -7.27 7.33
C THR A 66 -18.49 -6.98 5.85
N GLU A 67 -19.13 -7.73 4.94
CA GLU A 67 -19.05 -7.53 3.49
C GLU A 67 -20.20 -6.65 2.95
N GLN A 68 -21.19 -6.32 3.77
CA GLN A 68 -22.33 -5.49 3.38
C GLN A 68 -22.03 -4.03 3.69
N MET A 69 -22.20 -3.14 2.70
CA MET A 69 -21.90 -1.70 2.83
C MET A 69 -23.08 -0.86 2.34
N PRO A 70 -23.15 0.44 2.67
CA PRO A 70 -24.27 1.30 2.25
C PRO A 70 -24.56 1.26 0.73
N HIS A 71 -23.51 1.11 -0.08
CA HIS A 71 -23.57 1.06 -1.54
C HIS A 71 -23.12 -0.29 -2.13
N LYS A 72 -23.12 -1.37 -1.33
CA LYS A 72 -22.76 -2.72 -1.79
C LYS A 72 -23.54 -3.78 -1.05
N LEU A 73 -24.18 -4.68 -1.80
CA LEU A 73 -24.65 -5.95 -1.28
C LEU A 73 -23.88 -7.11 -1.91
N SER A 74 -23.38 -8.00 -1.07
CA SER A 74 -22.52 -9.11 -1.49
C SER A 74 -23.18 -10.45 -1.20
N PHE A 75 -23.17 -11.33 -2.21
CA PHE A 75 -23.78 -12.65 -2.17
C PHE A 75 -22.79 -13.73 -2.62
N HIS A 76 -23.07 -14.97 -2.25
CA HIS A 76 -22.54 -16.17 -2.88
C HIS A 76 -23.56 -16.70 -3.88
N VAL A 77 -23.09 -17.13 -5.05
CA VAL A 77 -23.90 -17.71 -6.12
C VAL A 77 -23.09 -18.76 -6.88
N ASP A 78 -23.76 -19.80 -7.40
CA ASP A 78 -23.14 -20.78 -8.29
C ASP A 78 -22.83 -20.15 -9.66
N LYS A 79 -21.61 -20.34 -10.20
CA LYS A 79 -21.17 -19.80 -11.51
C LYS A 79 -22.18 -20.09 -12.63
N SER A 80 -22.81 -21.28 -12.61
CA SER A 80 -23.80 -21.69 -13.62
C SER A 80 -25.11 -20.88 -13.58
N LYS A 81 -25.41 -20.20 -12.47
CA LYS A 81 -26.63 -19.41 -12.26
C LYS A 81 -26.43 -17.91 -12.46
N VAL A 82 -25.18 -17.44 -12.52
CA VAL A 82 -24.85 -16.01 -12.58
C VAL A 82 -25.56 -15.29 -13.72
N GLN A 83 -25.53 -15.85 -14.94
CA GLN A 83 -26.13 -15.20 -16.11
C GLN A 83 -27.65 -15.00 -15.97
N ASP A 84 -28.36 -16.02 -15.50
CA ASP A 84 -29.82 -15.96 -15.33
C ASP A 84 -30.21 -15.00 -14.21
N VAL A 85 -29.55 -15.11 -13.05
CA VAL A 85 -29.81 -14.28 -11.87
C VAL A 85 -29.54 -12.80 -12.19
N THR A 86 -28.39 -12.50 -12.80
CA THR A 86 -28.03 -11.11 -13.12
C THR A 86 -29.01 -10.48 -14.09
N LYS A 87 -29.39 -11.19 -15.17
CA LYS A 87 -30.34 -10.70 -16.17
C LYS A 87 -31.69 -10.35 -15.56
N GLU A 88 -32.26 -11.23 -14.73
CA GLU A 88 -33.56 -10.99 -14.08
C GLU A 88 -33.45 -9.87 -13.03
N LEU A 89 -32.38 -9.84 -12.24
CA LEU A 89 -32.17 -8.82 -11.21
C LEU A 89 -32.06 -7.41 -11.81
N TYR A 90 -31.34 -7.25 -12.93
CA TYR A 90 -31.30 -5.98 -13.66
C TYR A 90 -32.70 -5.51 -14.06
N GLN A 91 -33.52 -6.38 -14.65
CA GLN A 91 -34.87 -6.03 -15.09
C GLN A 91 -35.78 -5.61 -13.92
N ARG A 92 -35.68 -6.29 -12.77
CA ARG A 92 -36.49 -5.97 -11.58
C ARG A 92 -36.11 -4.63 -10.99
N LEU A 93 -34.82 -4.37 -10.82
CA LEU A 93 -34.32 -3.14 -10.21
C LEU A 93 -34.50 -1.94 -11.13
N GLU A 94 -34.36 -2.10 -12.44
CA GLU A 94 -34.66 -1.06 -13.42
C GLU A 94 -36.14 -0.65 -13.38
N LYS A 95 -37.07 -1.61 -13.28
CA LYS A 95 -38.52 -1.33 -13.11
C LYS A 95 -38.84 -0.57 -11.81
N ARG A 96 -37.96 -0.68 -10.81
CA ARG A 96 -38.04 0.06 -9.54
C ARG A 96 -37.31 1.41 -9.60
N GLY A 97 -36.81 1.82 -10.77
CA GLY A 97 -36.14 3.11 -10.99
C GLY A 97 -34.67 3.14 -10.56
N LEU A 98 -34.07 1.99 -10.27
CA LEU A 98 -32.68 1.89 -9.86
C LEU A 98 -31.75 1.64 -11.04
N GLU A 99 -30.54 2.19 -10.96
CA GLU A 99 -29.46 1.90 -11.90
C GLU A 99 -28.32 1.21 -11.14
N ILE A 100 -28.10 -0.07 -11.44
CA ILE A 100 -27.12 -0.90 -10.75
C ILE A 100 -26.00 -1.40 -11.66
N LYS A 101 -24.97 -1.93 -11.04
CA LYS A 101 -23.90 -2.73 -11.63
C LYS A 101 -23.77 -4.01 -10.81
N ILE A 102 -23.64 -5.14 -11.49
CA ILE A 102 -23.38 -6.43 -10.86
C ILE A 102 -21.99 -6.91 -11.25
N ILE A 103 -21.19 -7.29 -10.26
CA ILE A 103 -19.82 -7.77 -10.44
C ILE A 103 -19.75 -9.20 -9.90
N PHE A 104 -19.29 -10.13 -10.72
CA PHE A 104 -18.98 -11.50 -10.31
C PHE A 104 -17.47 -11.67 -10.18
N SER A 105 -17.00 -12.26 -9.08
CA SER A 105 -15.56 -12.47 -8.85
C SER A 105 -15.27 -13.64 -7.91
N GLY A 106 -14.04 -14.13 -7.92
CA GLY A 106 -13.55 -15.20 -7.04
C GLY A 106 -14.33 -16.52 -7.20
N GLY A 107 -14.88 -16.75 -8.38
CA GLY A 107 -15.66 -17.95 -8.73
C GLY A 107 -16.99 -18.15 -7.99
N LYS A 108 -17.37 -17.26 -7.07
CA LYS A 108 -18.60 -17.40 -6.26
C LYS A 108 -19.23 -16.10 -5.75
N ALA A 109 -18.47 -15.00 -5.69
CA ALA A 109 -18.95 -13.76 -5.11
C ALA A 109 -19.70 -12.95 -6.17
N LEU A 110 -20.89 -12.46 -5.81
CA LEU A 110 -21.70 -11.56 -6.63
C LEU A 110 -22.00 -10.29 -5.84
N ASP A 111 -21.51 -9.17 -6.32
CA ASP A 111 -21.68 -7.85 -5.71
C ASP A 111 -22.67 -7.02 -6.52
N VAL A 112 -23.70 -6.48 -5.86
CA VAL A 112 -24.64 -5.52 -6.43
C VAL A 112 -24.31 -4.13 -5.91
N LEU A 113 -24.02 -3.22 -6.83
CA LEU A 113 -23.52 -1.87 -6.59
C LEU A 113 -24.37 -0.84 -7.36
N PRO A 114 -24.32 0.46 -7.05
CA PRO A 114 -24.77 1.52 -7.95
C PRO A 114 -24.06 1.43 -9.30
N LYS A 115 -24.74 1.80 -10.40
CA LYS A 115 -24.17 1.75 -11.76
C LYS A 115 -22.87 2.55 -11.91
N GLY A 116 -22.76 3.68 -11.20
CA GLY A 116 -21.56 4.53 -11.19
C GLY A 116 -20.39 3.95 -10.37
N GLY A 117 -20.61 2.88 -9.60
CA GLY A 117 -19.58 2.24 -8.79
C GLY A 117 -18.66 1.30 -9.60
N GLY A 118 -17.78 0.57 -8.90
CA GLY A 118 -16.77 -0.30 -9.52
C GLY A 118 -15.38 0.29 -9.45
N LYS A 119 -14.34 -0.56 -9.40
CA LYS A 119 -12.94 -0.14 -9.29
C LYS A 119 -12.49 0.73 -10.47
N GLY A 120 -12.91 0.39 -11.70
CA GLY A 120 -12.59 1.19 -12.89
C GLY A 120 -13.23 2.59 -12.86
N GLN A 121 -14.50 2.68 -12.45
CA GLN A 121 -15.17 3.99 -12.33
C GLN A 121 -14.56 4.86 -11.23
N ALA A 122 -14.19 4.27 -10.09
CA ALA A 122 -13.47 4.97 -9.03
C ALA A 122 -12.12 5.49 -9.53
N LEU A 123 -11.37 4.68 -10.29
CA LEU A 123 -10.10 5.12 -10.90
C LEU A 123 -10.31 6.26 -11.90
N ALA A 124 -11.29 6.14 -12.81
CA ALA A 124 -11.61 7.18 -13.78
C ALA A 124 -11.98 8.51 -13.10
N TYR A 125 -12.79 8.45 -12.04
CA TYR A 125 -13.13 9.60 -11.21
C TYR A 125 -11.88 10.25 -10.59
N LEU A 126 -10.99 9.44 -10.00
CA LEU A 126 -9.76 9.92 -9.37
C LEU A 126 -8.81 10.57 -10.39
N LEU A 127 -8.60 9.95 -11.55
CA LEU A 127 -7.76 10.51 -12.61
C LEU A 127 -8.31 11.85 -13.12
N ASN A 128 -9.63 11.95 -13.31
CA ASN A 128 -10.27 13.21 -13.68
C ASN A 128 -10.10 14.27 -12.60
N LYS A 129 -10.34 13.93 -11.32
CA LYS A 129 -10.16 14.85 -10.19
C LYS A 129 -8.71 15.36 -10.12
N LEU A 130 -7.73 14.45 -10.15
CA LEU A 130 -6.31 14.79 -10.12
C LEU A 130 -5.91 15.66 -11.32
N ASN A 131 -6.44 15.40 -12.51
CA ASN A 131 -6.24 16.25 -13.68
C ASN A 131 -6.77 17.67 -13.44
N THR A 132 -7.99 17.81 -12.91
CA THR A 132 -8.56 19.14 -12.60
C THR A 132 -7.77 19.90 -11.54
N GLU A 133 -7.05 19.20 -10.66
CA GLU A 133 -6.16 19.79 -9.66
C GLU A 133 -4.72 20.05 -10.18
N GLY A 134 -4.42 19.75 -11.44
CA GLY A 134 -3.06 19.86 -12.00
C GLY A 134 -2.07 18.82 -11.46
N LYS A 135 -2.57 17.70 -10.93
CA LYS A 135 -1.81 16.61 -10.29
C LYS A 135 -2.00 15.27 -11.00
N LEU A 136 -2.27 15.28 -12.31
CA LEU A 136 -2.41 14.04 -13.07
C LEU A 136 -1.11 13.22 -12.96
N PRO A 137 -1.16 11.94 -12.60
CA PRO A 137 0.03 11.12 -12.53
C PRO A 137 0.65 10.94 -13.93
N LEU A 138 1.99 10.95 -14.00
CA LEU A 138 2.72 10.72 -15.25
C LEU A 138 2.44 9.32 -15.83
N ASN A 139 2.35 8.33 -14.95
CA ASN A 139 2.06 6.94 -15.29
C ASN A 139 1.04 6.38 -14.31
N THR A 140 0.18 5.48 -14.78
CA THR A 140 -0.76 4.73 -13.94
C THR A 140 -0.55 3.24 -14.17
N LEU A 141 -0.29 2.47 -13.12
CA LEU A 141 -0.23 1.01 -13.16
C LEU A 141 -1.41 0.45 -12.37
N VAL A 142 -2.24 -0.37 -12.99
CA VAL A 142 -3.30 -1.12 -12.34
C VAL A 142 -2.87 -2.57 -12.14
N CYS A 143 -3.17 -3.13 -10.98
CA CYS A 143 -2.80 -4.50 -10.61
C CYS A 143 -4.06 -5.24 -10.19
N GLY A 144 -4.36 -6.38 -10.82
CA GLY A 144 -5.59 -7.13 -10.58
C GLY A 144 -5.36 -8.63 -10.47
N ASP A 145 -6.25 -9.29 -9.73
CA ASP A 145 -6.24 -10.74 -9.56
C ASP A 145 -7.62 -11.39 -9.76
N SER A 146 -8.72 -10.62 -9.82
CA SER A 146 -10.07 -11.20 -9.94
C SER A 146 -11.00 -10.39 -10.83
N GLY A 147 -12.22 -10.90 -11.04
CA GLY A 147 -13.22 -10.29 -11.93
C GLY A 147 -13.59 -8.85 -11.59
N ASN A 148 -13.49 -8.48 -10.30
CA ASN A 148 -13.79 -7.12 -9.86
C ASN A 148 -12.72 -6.08 -10.27
N ASP A 149 -11.58 -6.54 -10.79
CA ASP A 149 -10.50 -5.71 -11.30
C ASP A 149 -10.59 -5.46 -12.81
N THR A 150 -11.42 -6.21 -13.55
CA THR A 150 -11.49 -6.16 -15.03
C THR A 150 -11.65 -4.73 -15.57
N GLU A 151 -12.50 -3.91 -14.95
CA GLU A 151 -12.72 -2.51 -15.36
C GLU A 151 -11.50 -1.60 -15.15
N LEU A 152 -10.54 -1.96 -14.30
CA LEU A 152 -9.31 -1.17 -14.15
C LEU A 152 -8.50 -1.17 -15.46
N PHE A 153 -8.49 -2.31 -16.15
CA PHE A 153 -7.71 -2.52 -17.37
C PHE A 153 -8.34 -1.89 -18.62
N THR A 154 -9.59 -1.41 -18.53
CA THR A 154 -10.26 -0.70 -19.64
C THR A 154 -10.04 0.81 -19.59
N ILE A 155 -9.43 1.33 -18.52
CA ILE A 155 -9.16 2.76 -18.38
C ILE A 155 -8.07 3.18 -19.39
N PRO A 156 -8.29 4.25 -20.18
CA PRO A 156 -7.28 4.73 -21.12
C PRO A 156 -5.98 5.17 -20.43
N ASN A 157 -4.86 5.01 -21.12
CA ASN A 157 -3.53 5.47 -20.69
C ASN A 157 -3.06 4.86 -19.35
N VAL A 158 -3.47 3.63 -19.05
CA VAL A 158 -2.93 2.85 -17.92
C VAL A 158 -2.08 1.68 -18.43
N TYR A 159 -1.07 1.34 -17.65
CA TYR A 159 -0.43 0.04 -17.67
C TYR A 159 -1.20 -0.92 -16.78
N GLY A 160 -1.24 -2.19 -17.15
CA GLY A 160 -1.96 -3.22 -16.41
C GLY A 160 -1.11 -4.45 -16.16
N VAL A 161 -1.22 -5.01 -14.96
CA VAL A 161 -0.69 -6.33 -14.63
C VAL A 161 -1.74 -7.23 -14.01
N LEU A 162 -1.94 -8.39 -14.63
CA LEU A 162 -2.57 -9.54 -13.99
C LEU A 162 -1.47 -10.29 -13.24
N VAL A 163 -1.60 -10.45 -11.93
CA VAL A 163 -0.63 -11.26 -11.17
C VAL A 163 -0.82 -12.75 -11.50
N ASN A 164 0.23 -13.58 -11.41
CA ASN A 164 0.15 -14.99 -11.82
C ASN A 164 -0.96 -15.77 -11.07
N ASN A 165 -1.27 -15.41 -9.83
CA ASN A 165 -2.40 -15.99 -9.08
C ASN A 165 -3.78 -15.41 -9.43
N ALA A 166 -3.94 -14.81 -10.61
CA ALA A 166 -5.20 -14.30 -11.10
C ALA A 166 -6.23 -15.43 -11.27
N GLN A 167 -7.48 -15.11 -10.97
CA GLN A 167 -8.62 -16.02 -11.07
C GLN A 167 -9.09 -16.18 -12.52
N GLU A 168 -9.81 -17.27 -12.77
CA GLU A 168 -10.29 -17.67 -14.09
C GLU A 168 -11.01 -16.53 -14.82
N GLU A 169 -11.90 -15.80 -14.13
CA GLU A 169 -12.69 -14.75 -14.76
C GLU A 169 -11.86 -13.55 -15.28
N LEU A 170 -10.73 -13.24 -14.63
CA LEU A 170 -9.83 -12.19 -15.09
C LEU A 170 -8.93 -12.68 -16.24
N LEU A 171 -8.55 -13.96 -16.20
CA LEU A 171 -7.79 -14.61 -17.29
C LEU A 171 -8.63 -14.74 -18.57
N GLU A 172 -9.91 -15.12 -18.45
CA GLU A 172 -10.89 -15.13 -19.54
C GLU A 172 -11.00 -13.72 -20.15
N TRP A 173 -11.21 -12.69 -19.31
CA TRP A 173 -11.26 -11.31 -19.76
C TRP A 173 -9.98 -10.89 -20.49
N TYR A 174 -8.80 -11.25 -19.97
CA TYR A 174 -7.52 -10.92 -20.60
C TYR A 174 -7.33 -11.63 -21.96
N ALA A 175 -7.73 -12.89 -22.07
CA ALA A 175 -7.66 -13.62 -23.34
C ALA A 175 -8.51 -12.95 -24.44
N GLU A 176 -9.67 -12.42 -24.08
CA GLU A 176 -10.61 -11.77 -25.00
C GLU A 176 -10.26 -10.30 -25.30
N ASN A 177 -9.78 -9.55 -24.30
CA ASN A 177 -9.68 -8.09 -24.36
C ASN A 177 -8.24 -7.56 -24.25
N GLY A 178 -7.41 -8.21 -23.44
CA GLY A 178 -6.10 -7.67 -23.02
C GLY A 178 -4.89 -8.23 -23.77
N LYS A 179 -4.99 -9.44 -24.33
CA LYS A 179 -3.84 -10.20 -24.88
C LYS A 179 -3.08 -9.48 -25.99
N HIS A 180 -3.75 -8.61 -26.74
CA HIS A 180 -3.16 -7.83 -27.84
C HIS A 180 -2.80 -6.40 -27.45
N ASN A 181 -3.02 -6.00 -26.19
CA ASN A 181 -2.67 -4.69 -25.67
C ASN A 181 -1.27 -4.75 -25.04
N SER A 182 -0.30 -4.07 -25.66
CA SER A 182 1.09 -4.02 -25.15
C SER A 182 1.23 -3.33 -23.79
N ASN A 183 0.20 -2.64 -23.32
CA ASN A 183 0.19 -2.00 -22.00
C ASN A 183 -0.34 -2.93 -20.91
N ILE A 184 -0.73 -4.17 -21.23
CA ILE A 184 -1.21 -5.14 -20.26
C ILE A 184 -0.34 -6.39 -20.32
N ILE A 185 0.16 -6.84 -19.18
CA ILE A 185 0.90 -8.10 -19.06
C ILE A 185 0.21 -9.05 -18.08
N HIS A 186 0.45 -10.34 -18.30
CA HIS A 186 0.22 -11.37 -17.30
C HIS A 186 1.59 -11.74 -16.70
N ALA A 187 1.79 -11.39 -15.43
CA ALA A 187 3.06 -11.58 -14.75
C ALA A 187 3.41 -13.05 -14.59
N SER A 188 4.71 -13.35 -14.60
CA SER A 188 5.24 -14.66 -14.22
C SER A 188 5.22 -14.88 -12.71
N ASP A 189 5.26 -13.80 -11.92
CA ASP A 189 5.25 -13.85 -10.46
C ASP A 189 3.86 -13.62 -9.83
N ARG A 190 3.69 -14.14 -8.61
CA ARG A 190 2.44 -14.05 -7.83
C ARG A 190 2.43 -12.81 -6.94
N CYS A 191 1.25 -12.33 -6.60
CA CYS A 191 1.02 -11.29 -5.60
C CYS A 191 1.90 -10.03 -5.81
N ALA A 192 2.50 -9.49 -4.75
CA ALA A 192 3.33 -8.29 -4.82
C ALA A 192 4.56 -8.43 -5.72
N SER A 193 5.11 -9.64 -5.88
CA SER A 193 6.23 -9.89 -6.80
C SER A 193 5.81 -9.65 -8.26
N GLY A 194 4.59 -10.00 -8.64
CA GLY A 194 4.06 -9.67 -9.97
C GLY A 194 3.88 -8.17 -10.21
N ILE A 195 3.61 -7.39 -9.14
CA ILE A 195 3.58 -5.92 -9.22
C ILE A 195 4.98 -5.37 -9.49
N ILE A 196 5.99 -5.88 -8.78
CA ILE A 196 7.40 -5.51 -8.95
C ILE A 196 7.89 -5.87 -10.36
N GLU A 197 7.53 -7.06 -10.87
CA GLU A 197 7.80 -7.48 -12.24
C GLU A 197 7.27 -6.46 -13.26
N ALA A 198 6.01 -6.01 -13.08
CA ALA A 198 5.39 -5.03 -13.96
C ALA A 198 6.05 -3.65 -13.90
N ILE A 199 6.45 -3.19 -12.71
CA ILE A 199 7.19 -1.93 -12.55
C ILE A 199 8.46 -1.95 -13.40
N GLY A 200 9.20 -3.07 -13.40
CA GLY A 200 10.39 -3.25 -14.23
C GLY A 200 10.06 -3.35 -15.72
N HIS A 201 9.08 -4.17 -16.08
CA HIS A 201 8.66 -4.38 -17.46
C HIS A 201 8.29 -3.08 -18.17
N PHE A 202 7.48 -2.24 -17.52
CA PHE A 202 7.02 -0.95 -18.04
C PHE A 202 7.99 0.21 -17.75
N LYS A 203 9.15 -0.06 -17.13
CA LYS A 203 10.17 0.95 -16.77
C LYS A 203 9.61 2.09 -15.91
N LEU A 204 8.75 1.75 -14.96
CA LEU A 204 8.09 2.69 -14.06
C LEU A 204 8.91 3.02 -12.81
N GLY A 205 9.95 2.23 -12.53
CA GLY A 205 10.81 2.38 -11.37
C GLY A 205 11.72 1.18 -11.15
N PRO A 206 12.41 1.12 -9.99
CA PRO A 206 13.21 -0.04 -9.62
C PRO A 206 12.32 -1.28 -9.44
N ASN A 207 12.79 -2.41 -9.94
CA ASN A 207 12.10 -3.71 -9.89
C ASN A 207 12.83 -4.73 -9.02
N LEU A 208 13.74 -4.26 -8.18
CA LEU A 208 14.35 -5.05 -7.12
C LEU A 208 13.84 -4.49 -5.79
N SER A 209 13.24 -5.35 -4.97
CA SER A 209 12.86 -4.97 -3.61
C SER A 209 14.13 -4.66 -2.81
N PRO A 210 14.18 -3.55 -2.05
CA PRO A 210 15.28 -3.30 -1.12
C PRO A 210 15.49 -4.41 -0.09
N ARG A 211 14.48 -5.27 0.14
CA ARG A 211 14.57 -6.45 1.01
C ARG A 211 15.34 -7.62 0.39
N ASP A 212 15.44 -7.65 -0.93
CA ASP A 212 16.07 -8.74 -1.69
C ASP A 212 17.53 -8.42 -2.02
N VAL A 213 18.04 -7.24 -1.63
CA VAL A 213 19.44 -6.84 -1.77
C VAL A 213 20.29 -7.58 -0.73
N SER A 214 21.31 -8.32 -1.19
CA SER A 214 22.15 -9.17 -0.32
C SER A 214 23.16 -8.38 0.51
N ASP A 215 23.76 -7.33 -0.05
CA ASP A 215 24.81 -6.52 0.58
C ASP A 215 24.44 -5.02 0.57
N PHE A 216 24.39 -4.42 1.76
CA PHE A 216 24.10 -2.99 1.96
C PHE A 216 25.34 -2.10 1.82
N LEU A 217 26.55 -2.67 1.72
CA LEU A 217 27.78 -1.91 1.49
C LEU A 217 27.96 -1.55 0.01
N GLU A 218 27.38 -2.34 -0.91
CA GLU A 218 27.50 -2.14 -2.36
C GLU A 218 26.38 -1.27 -2.96
N CYS A 219 25.32 -0.98 -2.21
CA CYS A 219 24.20 -0.17 -2.68
C CYS A 219 24.47 1.32 -2.47
N LYS A 220 25.32 1.91 -3.31
CA LYS A 220 25.34 3.37 -3.50
C LYS A 220 24.88 3.66 -4.92
N ALA A 221 23.57 3.68 -5.12
CA ALA A 221 23.03 4.16 -6.39
C ALA A 221 23.29 5.68 -6.52
N ASP A 222 23.62 6.13 -7.72
CA ASP A 222 23.83 7.55 -8.01
C ASP A 222 22.51 8.33 -7.83
N ASN A 223 22.53 9.44 -7.08
CA ASN A 223 21.42 10.38 -6.91
C ASN A 223 20.12 9.79 -6.36
N VAL A 224 20.18 9.05 -5.25
CA VAL A 224 18.95 8.57 -4.61
C VAL A 224 18.27 9.67 -3.81
N ASN A 225 16.94 9.68 -3.80
CA ASN A 225 16.17 10.45 -2.83
C ASN A 225 16.60 10.06 -1.40
N PRO A 226 16.88 11.00 -0.47
CA PRO A 226 17.33 10.66 0.89
C PRO A 226 16.28 9.87 1.70
N GLY A 227 15.02 9.82 1.25
CA GLY A 227 14.03 8.89 1.77
C GLY A 227 14.41 7.42 1.55
N HIS A 228 15.10 7.09 0.47
CA HIS A 228 15.59 5.73 0.20
C HIS A 228 16.69 5.32 1.18
N GLU A 229 17.64 6.22 1.46
CA GLU A 229 18.70 6.02 2.45
C GLU A 229 18.12 5.61 3.81
N VAL A 230 17.04 6.27 4.23
CA VAL A 230 16.37 5.94 5.49
C VAL A 230 15.65 4.58 5.42
N VAL A 231 15.04 4.24 4.29
CA VAL A 231 14.41 2.92 4.08
C VAL A 231 15.46 1.82 4.17
N GLU A 232 16.57 1.95 3.46
CA GLU A 232 17.67 0.97 3.46
C GLU A 232 18.27 0.81 4.85
N PHE A 233 18.50 1.91 5.56
CA PHE A 233 18.98 1.89 6.94
C PHE A 233 18.06 1.05 7.85
N PHE A 234 16.75 1.25 7.80
CA PHE A 234 15.83 0.50 8.67
C PHE A 234 15.66 -0.98 8.26
N LEU A 235 15.88 -1.31 6.99
CA LEU A 235 15.93 -2.70 6.52
C LEU A 235 17.23 -3.39 6.98
N PHE A 236 18.36 -2.71 6.89
CA PHE A 236 19.62 -3.16 7.48
C PHE A 236 19.46 -3.39 8.99
N TYR A 237 18.87 -2.42 9.70
CA TYR A 237 18.60 -2.51 11.13
C TYR A 237 17.74 -3.72 11.51
N GLU A 238 16.70 -4.03 10.72
CA GLU A 238 15.91 -5.26 10.90
C GLU A 238 16.78 -6.51 10.82
N ARG A 239 17.58 -6.64 9.75
CA ARG A 239 18.44 -7.81 9.51
C ARG A 239 19.55 -7.91 10.56
N TRP A 240 20.12 -6.79 10.98
CA TRP A 240 21.12 -6.71 12.04
C TRP A 240 20.60 -7.30 13.36
N ARG A 241 19.42 -6.85 13.82
CA ARG A 241 18.78 -7.36 15.04
C ARG A 241 18.35 -8.81 14.93
N ARG A 242 18.05 -9.28 13.72
CA ARG A 242 17.78 -10.72 13.46
C ARG A 242 19.06 -11.55 13.31
N GLY A 243 20.23 -10.93 13.26
CA GLY A 243 21.50 -11.62 13.07
C GLY A 243 21.65 -12.23 11.66
N GLU A 244 20.96 -11.65 10.67
CA GLU A 244 20.98 -12.08 9.26
C GLU A 244 22.09 -11.40 8.44
N VAL A 245 22.82 -10.47 9.07
CA VAL A 245 24.04 -9.85 8.54
C VAL A 245 25.18 -10.22 9.47
N GLU A 246 26.39 -10.40 8.93
CA GLU A 246 27.58 -10.64 9.73
C GLU A 246 27.84 -9.48 10.70
N ASN A 247 28.17 -9.81 11.96
CA ASN A 247 28.56 -8.81 12.95
C ASN A 247 30.00 -8.33 12.66
N CYS A 248 30.13 -7.47 11.65
CA CYS A 248 31.40 -6.95 11.18
C CYS A 248 31.49 -5.45 11.50
N GLU A 249 32.63 -5.02 12.05
CA GLU A 249 32.92 -3.62 12.37
C GLU A 249 32.81 -2.70 11.14
N ALA A 250 33.02 -3.24 9.93
CA ALA A 250 32.89 -2.49 8.68
C ALA A 250 31.51 -1.84 8.49
N TYR A 251 30.42 -2.49 8.93
CA TYR A 251 29.08 -1.91 8.86
C TYR A 251 28.93 -0.72 9.81
N THR A 252 29.36 -0.86 11.06
CA THR A 252 29.29 0.21 12.05
C THR A 252 30.19 1.39 11.68
N GLU A 253 31.39 1.14 11.14
CA GLU A 253 32.27 2.20 10.66
C GLU A 253 31.69 2.92 9.43
N SER A 254 31.09 2.18 8.49
CA SER A 254 30.40 2.75 7.33
C SER A 254 29.23 3.66 7.76
N LEU A 255 28.37 3.20 8.67
CA LEU A 255 27.27 4.02 9.21
C LEU A 255 27.76 5.27 9.93
N LYS A 256 28.83 5.16 10.73
CA LYS A 256 29.44 6.32 11.41
C LYS A 256 30.05 7.31 10.43
N ALA A 257 30.65 6.84 9.35
CA ALA A 257 31.19 7.69 8.29
C ALA A 257 30.09 8.51 7.58
N SER A 258 28.88 7.96 7.48
CA SER A 258 27.70 8.65 6.94
C SER A 258 27.02 9.62 7.92
N CYS A 259 27.48 9.70 9.18
CA CYS A 259 26.94 10.63 10.18
C CYS A 259 27.85 11.84 10.39
N ASP A 260 27.24 13.01 10.55
CA ASP A 260 27.98 14.21 10.97
C ASP A 260 28.63 13.95 12.36
N PRO A 261 29.89 14.37 12.60
CA PRO A 261 30.54 14.21 13.90
C PRO A 261 29.79 14.86 15.07
N ALA A 262 29.05 15.95 14.81
CA ALA A 262 28.20 16.62 15.79
C ALA A 262 26.73 16.17 15.68
N GLY A 263 26.45 15.10 14.93
CA GLY A 263 25.11 14.64 14.68
C GLY A 263 24.43 14.09 15.94
N VAL A 264 23.15 14.44 16.13
CA VAL A 264 22.39 14.13 17.36
C VAL A 264 21.20 13.23 17.06
N PHE A 265 21.01 12.22 17.89
CA PHE A 265 19.79 11.43 17.99
C PHE A 265 18.98 11.86 19.21
N VAL A 266 17.72 12.24 18.99
CA VAL A 266 16.73 12.53 20.03
C VAL A 266 15.78 11.33 20.12
N HIS A 267 15.92 10.57 21.20
CA HIS A 267 15.11 9.40 21.51
C HIS A 267 13.66 9.81 21.84
N PRO A 268 12.64 8.96 21.58
CA PRO A 268 11.24 9.25 21.95
C PRO A 268 10.97 9.60 23.42
N SER A 269 11.86 9.19 24.32
CA SER A 269 11.82 9.55 25.75
C SER A 269 12.27 10.99 26.05
N GLY A 270 12.80 11.69 25.05
CA GLY A 270 13.43 13.00 25.18
C GLY A 270 14.92 12.96 25.50
N ALA A 271 15.53 11.78 25.64
CA ALA A 271 16.97 11.65 25.84
C ALA A 271 17.74 11.96 24.54
N GLU A 272 18.79 12.75 24.65
CA GLU A 272 19.67 13.10 23.53
C GLU A 272 20.98 12.31 23.61
N LYS A 273 21.45 11.81 22.47
CA LYS A 273 22.74 11.13 22.31
C LYS A 273 23.41 11.51 21.00
N SER A 274 24.71 11.35 20.92
CA SER A 274 25.43 11.38 19.63
C SER A 274 24.92 10.26 18.72
N LEU A 275 24.76 10.55 17.42
CA LEU A 275 24.40 9.54 16.42
C LEU A 275 25.45 8.44 16.34
N ARG A 276 26.73 8.80 16.41
CA ARG A 276 27.86 7.85 16.36
C ARG A 276 27.88 6.95 17.58
N ASP A 277 27.63 7.50 18.77
CA ASP A 277 27.55 6.72 20.01
C ASP A 277 26.35 5.76 19.97
N THR A 278 25.24 6.20 19.36
CA THR A 278 24.05 5.35 19.14
C THR A 278 24.37 4.19 18.21
N ILE A 279 25.16 4.41 17.15
CA ILE A 279 25.64 3.36 16.24
C ILE A 279 26.62 2.41 16.94
N ASP A 280 27.53 2.92 17.78
CA ASP A 280 28.45 2.07 18.55
C ASP A 280 27.71 1.12 19.51
N GLU A 281 26.52 1.49 19.97
CA GLU A 281 25.65 0.62 20.76
C GLU A 281 25.00 -0.52 19.94
N PHE A 282 24.96 -0.45 18.60
CA PHE A 282 24.29 -1.46 17.75
C PHE A 282 24.85 -2.86 17.94
N GLY A 283 26.17 -2.98 18.18
CA GLY A 283 26.83 -4.27 18.42
C GLY A 283 26.20 -5.05 19.57
N LYS A 284 25.65 -4.37 20.58
CA LYS A 284 24.98 -4.99 21.74
C LYS A 284 23.67 -5.68 21.38
N TYR A 285 23.05 -5.26 20.27
CA TYR A 285 21.73 -5.71 19.83
C TYR A 285 21.80 -6.60 18.57
N HIS A 286 22.99 -6.93 18.08
CA HIS A 286 23.12 -7.89 16.98
C HIS A 286 22.50 -9.24 17.38
N GLY A 287 21.59 -9.74 16.56
CA GLY A 287 20.93 -11.03 16.80
C GLY A 287 19.97 -11.11 17.99
N ASP A 288 19.67 -10.00 18.70
CA ASP A 288 18.76 -9.99 19.87
C ASP A 288 17.30 -10.39 19.54
N LYS A 289 16.97 -10.42 18.25
CA LYS A 289 15.69 -10.82 17.67
C LYS A 289 15.78 -12.06 16.76
N LYS A 290 16.90 -12.80 16.73
CA LYS A 290 17.11 -13.94 15.81
C LYS A 290 15.96 -14.96 15.79
N ASP A 291 15.46 -15.34 16.96
CA ASP A 291 14.39 -16.34 17.10
C ASP A 291 13.00 -15.73 17.29
N LYS A 292 12.86 -14.42 17.05
CA LYS A 292 11.60 -13.69 17.21
C LYS A 292 11.02 -13.35 15.85
N LYS A 293 9.69 -13.27 15.77
CA LYS A 293 8.98 -12.67 14.63
C LYS A 293 9.15 -11.15 14.69
N PHE A 294 10.35 -10.68 14.35
CA PHE A 294 10.71 -9.26 14.34
C PHE A 294 10.62 -8.70 12.92
N ARG A 295 10.00 -7.54 12.78
CA ARG A 295 9.91 -6.81 11.51
C ARG A 295 10.02 -5.32 11.74
N VAL A 296 10.70 -4.63 10.83
CA VAL A 296 10.77 -3.16 10.79
C VAL A 296 10.26 -2.70 9.44
N TRP A 297 9.49 -1.62 9.40
CA TRP A 297 9.15 -0.96 8.15
C TRP A 297 8.97 0.53 8.37
N THR A 298 9.11 1.29 7.29
CA THR A 298 8.85 2.72 7.25
C THR A 298 7.56 2.95 6.48
N ASP A 299 6.74 3.88 6.95
CA ASP A 299 5.48 4.28 6.34
C ASP A 299 5.48 5.79 6.11
N GLN A 300 4.74 6.27 5.11
CA GLN A 300 4.59 7.70 4.79
C GLN A 300 5.93 8.45 4.66
N VAL A 301 6.92 7.84 3.99
CA VAL A 301 8.24 8.46 3.78
C VAL A 301 8.12 9.66 2.85
N LEU A 302 8.45 10.84 3.36
CA LEU A 302 8.42 12.11 2.63
C LEU A 302 9.75 12.84 2.79
N ALA A 303 10.50 12.96 1.70
CA ALA A 303 11.70 13.79 1.63
C ALA A 303 11.35 15.19 1.09
N THR A 304 11.87 16.23 1.74
CA THR A 304 11.67 17.62 1.33
C THR A 304 13.00 18.37 1.42
N GLU A 305 13.45 18.94 0.31
CA GLU A 305 14.58 19.87 0.31
C GLU A 305 14.12 21.21 0.89
N THR A 306 14.75 21.62 1.99
CA THR A 306 14.39 22.85 2.72
C THR A 306 15.22 24.04 2.28
N THR A 307 16.50 23.79 2.06
CA THR A 307 17.47 24.70 1.42
C THR A 307 18.35 23.88 0.49
N PRO A 308 19.01 24.46 -0.51
CA PRO A 308 19.86 23.71 -1.43
C PRO A 308 20.85 22.82 -0.70
N GLY A 309 20.75 21.51 -0.91
CA GLY A 309 21.59 20.50 -0.27
C GLY A 309 21.22 20.13 1.17
N THR A 310 20.12 20.66 1.72
CA THR A 310 19.61 20.27 3.06
C THR A 310 18.21 19.69 2.95
N TRP A 311 18.09 18.45 3.40
CA TRP A 311 16.86 17.67 3.28
C TRP A 311 16.29 17.33 4.65
N ILE A 312 14.97 17.37 4.75
CA ILE A 312 14.22 16.79 5.86
C ILE A 312 13.44 15.60 5.32
N VAL A 313 13.67 14.43 5.90
CA VAL A 313 12.91 13.21 5.64
C VAL A 313 12.02 12.93 6.84
N LYS A 314 10.70 12.88 6.63
CA LYS A 314 9.71 12.49 7.64
C LYS A 314 9.13 11.14 7.30
N LEU A 315 8.91 10.29 8.30
CA LEU A 315 8.29 8.98 8.16
C LEU A 315 7.71 8.49 9.48
N ASP A 316 6.87 7.47 9.42
CA ASP A 316 6.49 6.66 10.58
C ASP A 316 7.32 5.37 10.56
N LYS A 317 8.21 5.20 11.54
CA LYS A 317 8.98 3.97 11.74
C LYS A 317 8.16 3.02 12.59
N TRP A 318 8.01 1.79 12.12
CA TRP A 318 7.32 0.72 12.83
C TRP A 318 8.28 -0.40 13.19
N GLU A 319 8.13 -0.93 14.41
CA GLU A 319 8.69 -2.21 14.83
C GLU A 319 7.57 -3.14 15.27
N GLN A 320 7.65 -4.41 14.87
CA GLN A 320 6.78 -5.46 15.35
C GLN A 320 7.61 -6.60 15.93
N THR A 321 7.30 -7.04 17.14
CA THR A 321 7.82 -8.29 17.72
C THR A 321 6.64 -9.18 18.11
N GLY A 322 6.45 -10.30 17.41
CA GLY A 322 5.27 -11.13 17.63
C GLY A 322 3.99 -10.37 17.24
N ASN A 323 3.11 -10.11 18.21
CA ASN A 323 1.89 -9.32 18.02
C ASN A 323 2.03 -7.86 18.49
N GLU A 324 3.09 -7.53 19.24
CA GLU A 324 3.28 -6.18 19.77
C GLU A 324 3.83 -5.27 18.69
N ARG A 325 3.23 -4.09 18.55
CA ARG A 325 3.67 -3.06 17.60
C ARG A 325 4.02 -1.75 18.30
N LYS A 326 5.14 -1.19 17.86
CA LYS A 326 5.67 0.09 18.30
C LYS A 326 5.83 1.00 17.08
N CYS A 327 5.46 2.28 17.21
CA CYS A 327 5.57 3.25 16.14
C CYS A 327 6.10 4.59 16.66
N CYS A 328 7.06 5.17 15.93
CA CYS A 328 7.51 6.53 16.14
C CYS A 328 7.46 7.32 14.84
N THR A 329 6.96 8.54 14.92
CA THR A 329 7.22 9.51 13.87
C THR A 329 8.70 9.90 13.96
N THR A 330 9.42 9.73 12.86
CA THR A 330 10.86 9.96 12.74
C THR A 330 11.09 11.09 11.76
N THR A 331 11.88 12.08 12.16
CA THR A 331 12.37 13.17 11.31
C THR A 331 13.88 13.04 11.22
N VAL A 332 14.40 12.90 10.01
CA VAL A 332 15.84 12.85 9.73
C VAL A 332 16.22 14.08 8.95
N LYS A 333 17.25 14.79 9.40
CA LYS A 333 17.90 15.86 8.66
C LYS A 333 19.15 15.32 7.98
N PHE A 334 19.25 15.62 6.69
CA PHE A 334 20.42 15.33 5.88
C PHE A 334 21.04 16.59 5.29
N THR A 335 22.36 16.57 5.14
CA THR A 335 23.11 17.50 4.29
C THR A 335 23.79 16.72 3.18
N SER A 336 23.60 17.13 1.92
CA SER A 336 24.32 16.57 0.78
C SER A 336 25.72 17.15 0.71
N LYS A 337 26.73 16.31 0.53
CA LYS A 337 28.09 16.73 0.21
C LYS A 337 28.38 16.44 -1.27
N GLU A 338 28.96 17.40 -1.98
CA GLU A 338 29.36 17.21 -3.38
C GLU A 338 30.22 15.95 -3.52
N ASN A 339 29.77 15.01 -4.38
CA ASN A 339 30.44 13.74 -4.66
C ASN A 339 30.57 12.75 -3.47
N GLU A 340 29.98 13.03 -2.30
CA GLU A 340 30.10 12.19 -1.09
C GLU A 340 28.76 11.65 -0.57
N GLY A 341 27.63 12.00 -1.21
CA GLY A 341 26.29 11.51 -0.84
C GLY A 341 25.63 12.31 0.29
N PHE A 342 24.70 11.69 1.02
CA PHE A 342 24.00 12.33 2.14
C PHE A 342 24.67 12.04 3.48
N VAL A 343 24.78 13.08 4.31
CA VAL A 343 25.27 13.01 5.69
C VAL A 343 24.10 13.17 6.65
N TRP A 344 23.99 12.25 7.61
CA TRP A 344 22.97 12.29 8.66
C TRP A 344 23.36 13.32 9.73
N ASP A 345 22.62 14.41 9.82
CA ASP A 345 22.90 15.50 10.77
C ASP A 345 22.11 15.35 12.07
N ASN A 346 20.85 14.96 11.96
CA ASN A 346 19.97 14.86 13.13
C ASN A 346 18.88 13.83 12.88
N VAL A 347 18.60 13.02 13.89
CA VAL A 347 17.46 12.10 13.90
C VAL A 347 16.63 12.41 15.14
N GLN A 348 15.37 12.78 14.94
CA GLN A 348 14.44 12.99 16.03
C GLN A 348 13.28 12.01 15.92
N GLN A 349 12.96 11.37 17.02
CA GLN A 349 11.82 10.47 17.10
C GLN A 349 10.85 10.87 18.20
N THR A 350 9.58 10.61 17.94
CA THR A 350 8.51 10.83 18.91
C THR A 350 7.50 9.70 18.81
N TRP A 351 7.11 9.15 19.97
CA TRP A 351 6.12 8.08 20.03
C TRP A 351 4.83 8.49 19.32
N SER A 352 4.43 7.69 18.34
CA SER A 352 3.17 7.88 17.62
C SER A 352 1.98 7.55 18.53
N ASP A 353 0.86 8.24 18.33
CA ASP A 353 -0.40 7.90 18.99
C ASP A 353 -0.98 6.56 18.49
N GLU A 354 -0.51 6.08 17.34
CA GLU A 354 -0.86 4.75 16.82
C GLU A 354 -0.01 3.63 17.44
N SER A 355 0.98 3.96 18.28
CA SER A 355 1.81 2.97 18.97
C SER A 355 1.00 2.25 20.04
N GLU A 356 0.93 0.91 19.96
CA GLU A 356 0.23 0.10 20.97
C GLU A 356 1.01 0.05 22.28
N VAL A 357 2.35 0.07 22.17
CA VAL A 357 3.26 0.10 23.31
C VAL A 357 4.19 1.29 23.15
N LYS A 358 4.27 2.13 24.19
CA LYS A 358 5.27 3.19 24.32
C LYS A 358 6.24 2.73 25.41
N ASP A 359 7.30 2.06 25.01
CA ASP A 359 8.30 1.48 25.91
C ASP A 359 9.69 1.74 25.37
N ASP A 360 10.43 2.53 26.15
CA ASP A 360 11.75 3.05 25.85
C ASP A 360 12.85 2.00 26.04
N SER A 361 12.64 0.93 26.82
CA SER A 361 13.75 0.06 27.25
C SER A 361 14.35 -0.78 26.13
N ASN A 362 13.65 -0.90 25.00
CA ASN A 362 14.03 -1.75 23.86
C ASN A 362 14.00 -1.00 22.52
N TRP A 363 13.84 0.32 22.54
CA TRP A 363 13.82 1.18 21.36
C TRP A 363 15.21 1.81 21.19
N ILE A 364 15.84 1.62 20.02
CA ILE A 364 17.26 1.96 19.81
C ILE A 364 17.39 3.25 18.99
N ILE A 365 16.85 3.24 17.77
CA ILE A 365 16.91 4.32 16.78
C ILE A 365 15.79 4.18 15.77
#